data_AF-A0A0D0DGN1-F1
#
_entry.id   AF-A0A0D0DGN1-F1
#
_cell.length_a   1.000
_cell.length_b   1.000
_cell.length_c   1.000
_cell.angle_alpha   90.00
_cell.angle_beta   90.00
_cell.angle_gamma   90.00
#
_symmetry.space_group_name_H-M   'P 1'
#
loop_
_entity.id
_entity.type
_entity.pdbx_description
1 polymer ?
#
loop_
_entity_poly.entity_id
_entity_poly.type
_entity_poly.pdbx_seq_one_letter_code
_entity_poly.pdbx_strand_id
1 'polypeptide(L)'
;MAQERNQEACAKWTTEEETTFIEFLLSQCSSSGNGSNFKKPTFTVAAMHLKVKFLNASGAEKTHDVCQGKWTALKAAYNAVVDIKNTLGFTWVMSMVEELF
;
A
#
# COMPACT_ATOMS: atom_id res chain seq x y z
N MET A 1 -28.22 8.37 -21.02
CA MET A 1 -27.25 7.33 -21.44
C MET A 1 -26.08 7.41 -20.49
N ALA A 2 -25.99 6.50 -19.52
CA ALA A 2 -24.87 6.47 -18.58
C ALA A 2 -23.69 5.78 -19.26
N GLN A 3 -22.55 6.46 -19.29
CA GLN A 3 -21.31 5.97 -19.87
C GLN A 3 -20.87 4.71 -19.12
N GLU A 4 -21.04 3.55 -19.76
CA GLU A 4 -20.45 2.29 -19.32
C GLU A 4 -18.94 2.48 -19.46
N ARG A 5 -18.26 2.77 -18.34
CA ARG A 5 -16.80 2.76 -18.30
C ARG A 5 -16.40 1.32 -18.53
N ASN A 6 -16.00 1.03 -19.77
CA ASN A 6 -15.29 -0.17 -20.18
C ASN A 6 -14.11 -0.35 -19.21
N GLN A 7 -14.34 -1.13 -18.15
CA GLN A 7 -13.33 -1.54 -17.21
C GLN A 7 -12.55 -2.66 -17.90
N GLU A 8 -11.64 -2.28 -18.79
CA GLU A 8 -10.52 -3.15 -19.16
C GLU A 8 -9.95 -3.71 -17.86
N ALA A 9 -10.07 -5.03 -17.71
CA ALA A 9 -9.86 -5.84 -16.52
C ALA A 9 -9.13 -5.09 -15.37
N CYS A 10 -9.88 -4.51 -14.43
CA CYS A 10 -9.25 -3.94 -13.25
C CYS A 10 -8.51 -5.07 -12.50
N ALA A 11 -7.24 -4.86 -12.15
CA ALA A 11 -6.51 -5.81 -11.32
C ALA A 11 -7.28 -5.97 -9.99
N LYS A 12 -7.80 -7.17 -9.73
CA LYS A 12 -8.52 -7.45 -8.49
C LYS A 12 -7.47 -7.70 -7.42
N TRP A 13 -7.57 -6.95 -6.33
CA TRP A 13 -6.68 -7.10 -5.18
C TRP A 13 -7.46 -7.77 -4.07
N THR A 14 -7.02 -8.96 -3.65
CA THR A 14 -7.50 -9.56 -2.40
C THR A 14 -6.74 -8.97 -1.22
N THR A 15 -7.33 -9.05 -0.02
CA THR A 15 -6.67 -8.59 1.20
C THR A 15 -5.34 -9.31 1.43
N GLU A 16 -5.22 -10.57 1.04
CA GLU A 16 -3.97 -11.34 1.16
C GLU A 16 -2.87 -10.84 0.20
N GLU A 17 -3.26 -10.47 -1.02
CA GLU A 17 -2.36 -9.86 -2.01
C GLU A 17 -1.89 -8.48 -1.55
N GLU A 18 -2.79 -7.66 -1.01
CA GLU A 18 -2.47 -6.34 -0.46
C GLU A 18 -1.52 -6.44 0.73
N THR A 19 -1.79 -7.35 1.68
CA THR A 19 -0.93 -7.58 2.84
C THR A 19 0.46 -8.02 2.40
N THR A 20 0.55 -9.02 1.51
CA THR A 20 1.85 -9.48 0.98
C THR A 20 2.61 -8.35 0.28
N PHE A 21 1.91 -7.51 -0.49
CA PHE A 21 2.51 -6.39 -1.18
C PHE A 21 3.08 -5.36 -0.20
N ILE A 22 2.32 -5.00 0.84
CA ILE A 22 2.76 -4.05 1.87
C ILE A 22 3.93 -4.63 2.67
N GLU A 23 3.87 -5.90 3.09
CA GLU A 23 4.96 -6.58 3.80
C GLU A 23 6.26 -6.59 2.98
N PHE A 24 6.16 -6.88 1.68
CA PHE A 24 7.30 -6.83 0.77
C PHE A 24 7.90 -5.41 0.70
N LEU A 25 7.06 -4.39 0.54
CA LEU A 25 7.52 -3.00 0.49
C LEU A 25 8.17 -2.55 1.81
N LEU A 26 7.63 -2.96 2.96
CA LEU A 26 8.20 -2.68 4.28
C LEU A 26 9.56 -3.35 4.45
N SER A 27 9.70 -4.62 4.03
CA SER A 27 10.98 -5.32 4.02
C SER A 27 12.04 -4.58 3.19
N GLN A 28 11.67 -4.11 1.99
CA GLN A 28 12.56 -3.31 1.15
C GLN A 28 12.89 -1.94 1.74
N CYS A 29 11.93 -1.31 2.44
CA CYS A 29 12.14 -0.03 3.13
C CYS A 29 13.19 -0.17 4.24
N SER A 30 13.08 -1.21 5.06
CA SER A 30 14.03 -1.52 6.13
C SER A 30 15.45 -1.75 5.61
N SER A 31 15.58 -2.37 4.43
CA SER A 31 16.89 -2.62 3.81
C SER A 31 17.48 -1.42 3.07
N SER A 32 16.65 -0.52 2.51
CA SER A 32 17.11 0.54 1.63
C SER A 32 17.26 1.91 2.30
N GLY A 33 16.77 2.10 3.53
CA GLY A 33 16.81 3.39 4.24
C GLY A 33 16.10 4.56 3.53
N ASN A 34 15.43 4.28 2.42
CA ASN A 34 14.86 5.28 1.53
C ASN A 34 13.37 5.43 1.85
N GLY A 35 13.06 6.42 2.69
CA GLY A 35 11.69 6.69 3.15
C GLY A 35 10.70 6.95 2.00
N SER A 36 9.46 6.50 2.22
CA SER A 36 8.17 6.86 1.57
C SER A 36 8.01 6.76 0.04
N ASN A 37 9.11 6.75 -0.72
CA ASN A 37 9.17 6.82 -2.17
C ASN A 37 9.98 5.65 -2.72
N PHE A 38 9.29 4.54 -2.97
CA PHE A 38 9.88 3.40 -3.66
C PHE A 38 10.16 3.75 -5.13
N LYS A 39 11.31 3.29 -5.63
CA LYS A 39 11.69 3.50 -7.03
C LYS A 39 11.02 2.44 -7.90
N LYS A 40 10.91 2.72 -9.21
CA LYS A 40 10.44 1.77 -10.23
C LYS A 40 10.98 0.33 -10.07
N PRO A 41 12.29 0.08 -9.84
CA PRO A 41 12.80 -1.28 -9.61
C PRO A 41 12.14 -2.00 -8.43
N THR A 42 11.82 -1.31 -7.34
CA THR A 42 11.15 -1.91 -6.18
C THR A 42 9.77 -2.43 -6.56
N PHE A 43 8.99 -1.67 -7.35
CA PHE A 43 7.68 -2.10 -7.83
C PHE A 43 7.77 -3.24 -8.85
N THR A 44 8.82 -3.28 -9.68
CA THR A 44 9.07 -4.40 -10.57
C THR A 44 9.32 -5.69 -9.78
N VAL A 45 10.16 -5.65 -8.75
CA VAL A 45 10.42 -6.83 -7.91
C VAL A 45 9.16 -7.23 -7.12
N ALA A 46 8.40 -6.26 -6.62
CA ALA A 46 7.13 -6.53 -5.95
C ALA A 46 6.11 -7.22 -6.87
N ALA A 47 5.98 -6.75 -8.12
CA ALA A 47 5.13 -7.37 -9.13
C ALA A 47 5.56 -8.81 -9.44
N MET A 48 6.86 -9.07 -9.56
CA MET A 48 7.40 -10.43 -9.74
C MET A 48 7.10 -11.31 -8.52
N HIS A 49 7.27 -10.78 -7.31
CA HIS A 49 6.99 -11.50 -6.07
C HIS A 49 5.50 -11.88 -5.96
N LEU A 50 4.60 -10.95 -6.30
CA LEU A 50 3.16 -11.20 -6.35
C LEU A 50 2.82 -12.25 -7.41
N LYS A 51 3.44 -12.19 -8.60
CA LYS A 51 3.21 -13.16 -9.68
C LYS A 51 3.64 -14.58 -9.29
N VAL A 52 4.78 -14.72 -8.57
CA VAL A 52 5.28 -16.02 -8.10
C VAL A 52 4.41 -16.56 -6.97
N LYS A 53 3.99 -15.72 -6.02
CA LYS A 53 3.19 -16.14 -4.86
C LYS A 53 1.73 -16.43 -5.24
N PHE A 54 1.17 -15.67 -6.18
CA PHE A 54 -0.22 -15.75 -6.62
C PHE A 54 -0.30 -16.12 -8.11
N LEU A 55 0.09 -17.35 -8.44
CA LEU A 55 0.07 -17.87 -9.82
C LEU A 55 -1.34 -17.84 -10.45
N ASN A 56 -2.39 -17.89 -9.62
CA ASN A 56 -3.80 -17.86 -10.03
C ASN A 56 -4.51 -16.55 -9.60
N ALA A 57 -3.78 -15.42 -9.55
CA ALA A 57 -4.38 -14.13 -9.22
C ALA A 57 -5.55 -13.80 -10.15
N SER A 58 -6.67 -13.33 -9.59
CA SER A 58 -7.85 -12.95 -10.37
C SER A 58 -7.69 -11.55 -10.98
N GLY A 59 -8.18 -11.35 -12.21
CA GLY A 59 -8.18 -10.06 -12.90
C GLY A 59 -6.93 -9.81 -13.74
N ALA A 60 -6.65 -8.54 -14.07
CA ALA A 60 -5.48 -8.19 -14.86
C ALA A 60 -4.16 -8.43 -14.13
N GLU A 61 -3.10 -8.64 -14.92
CA GLU A 61 -1.75 -8.78 -14.42
C GLU A 61 -1.35 -7.57 -13.57
N LYS A 62 -0.85 -7.84 -12.37
CA LYS A 62 -0.35 -6.83 -11.44
C LYS A 62 1.05 -6.40 -11.90
N THR A 63 1.11 -5.57 -12.93
CA THR A 63 2.37 -5.00 -13.43
C THR A 63 2.96 -3.98 -12.44
N HIS A 64 4.19 -3.53 -12.69
CA HIS A 64 4.83 -2.50 -11.86
C HIS A 64 3.99 -1.21 -11.77
N ASP A 65 3.31 -0.83 -12.85
CA ASP A 65 2.47 0.37 -12.91
C ASP A 65 1.23 0.22 -12.01
N VAL A 66 0.58 -0.95 -12.06
CA VAL A 66 -0.54 -1.30 -11.17
C VAL A 66 -0.11 -1.28 -9.70
N CYS A 67 1.07 -1.82 -9.39
CA CYS A 67 1.64 -1.80 -8.04
C CYS A 67 1.92 -0.37 -7.56
N GLN A 68 2.48 0.48 -8.43
CA GLN A 68 2.76 1.88 -8.13
C GLN A 68 1.47 2.69 -7.89
N GLY A 69 0.45 2.49 -8.73
CA GLY A 69 -0.88 3.09 -8.54
C GLY A 69 -1.51 2.64 -7.23
N LYS A 70 -1.44 1.35 -6.92
CA LYS A 70 -1.94 0.79 -5.65
C LYS A 70 -1.25 1.40 -4.43
N TRP A 71 0.08 1.51 -4.45
CA TRP A 71 0.84 2.15 -3.37
C TRP A 71 0.44 3.62 -3.19
N THR A 72 0.21 4.35 -4.28
CA THR A 72 -0.22 5.74 -4.23
C THR A 72 -1.60 5.87 -3.56
N ALA A 73 -2.54 4.99 -3.91
CA ALA A 73 -3.87 4.96 -3.29
C ALA A 73 -3.80 4.58 -1.80
N LEU A 74 -2.99 3.58 -1.44
CA LEU A 74 -2.77 3.18 -0.04
C LEU A 74 -2.18 4.33 0.80
N LYS A 75 -1.20 5.05 0.27
CA LYS A 75 -0.65 6.24 0.94
C LYS A 75 -1.69 7.33 1.12
N ALA A 76 -2.52 7.60 0.10
CA ALA A 76 -3.57 8.61 0.20
C ALA A 76 -4.59 8.24 1.30
N ALA A 77 -5.01 6.96 1.36
CA ALA A 77 -5.90 6.48 2.40
C ALA A 77 -5.26 6.58 3.80
N TYR A 78 -3.99 6.18 3.94
CA TYR A 78 -3.25 6.31 5.19
C TYR A 78 -3.15 7.77 5.64
N ASN A 79 -2.78 8.68 4.73
CA ASN A 79 -2.69 10.10 5.02
C ASN A 79 -4.03 10.69 5.43
N ALA A 80 -5.14 10.27 4.81
CA ALA A 80 -6.48 10.69 5.22
C ALA A 80 -6.82 10.23 6.65
N VAL A 81 -6.46 9.00 7.02
CA VAL A 81 -6.65 8.49 8.39
C VAL A 81 -5.79 9.28 9.39
N VAL A 82 -4.55 9.58 9.04
CA VAL A 82 -3.64 10.40 9.86
C VAL A 82 -4.17 11.83 10.01
N ASP A 83 -4.68 12.43 8.93
CA ASP A 83 -5.26 13.77 8.93
C ASP A 83 -6.52 13.86 9.79
N ILE A 84 -7.42 12.88 9.67
CA ILE A 84 -8.60 12.75 10.54
C ILE A 84 -8.15 12.63 12.00
N LYS A 85 -7.18 11.75 12.28
CA LYS A 85 -6.64 11.57 13.63
C LYS A 85 -6.07 12.87 14.21
N ASN A 86 -5.34 13.64 13.41
CA ASN A 86 -4.76 14.92 13.83
C ASN A 86 -5.82 16.01 14.01
N THR A 87 -6.81 16.07 13.11
CA THR A 87 -7.92 17.04 13.14
C THR A 87 -8.85 16.81 14.32
N LEU A 88 -9.09 15.54 14.69
CA LEU A 88 -9.87 15.17 15.86
C LEU A 88 -9.15 15.42 17.19
N GLY A 89 -7.94 16.00 17.18
CA GLY A 89 -7.22 16.36 18.39
C GLY A 89 -6.89 15.15 19.26
N PHE A 90 -6.80 13.94 18.69
CA PHE A 90 -6.21 12.79 19.35
C PHE A 90 -4.70 13.02 19.44
N THR A 91 -4.30 13.96 20.31
CA THR A 91 -3.06 13.81 21.06
C THR A 91 -3.21 12.45 21.72
N TRP A 92 -2.50 11.46 21.20
CA TRP A 92 -2.17 10.32 22.04
C TRP A 92 -1.57 10.99 23.25
N VAL A 93 -2.25 10.87 24.39
CA VAL A 93 -1.68 11.16 25.69
C VAL A 93 -0.49 10.22 25.84
N MET A 94 0.60 10.56 25.14
CA MET A 94 1.98 10.47 25.60
C MET A 94 2.10 11.43 26.80
N SER A 95 1.25 11.23 27.80
CA SER A 95 1.18 11.98 29.05
C SER A 95 0.63 11.07 30.14
N MET A 96 0.94 9.77 30.09
CA MET A 96 0.75 8.89 31.24
C MET A 96 1.70 7.68 31.24
N VAL A 97 2.95 7.90 30.82
CA VAL A 97 4.10 7.07 31.22
C VAL A 97 5.30 7.96 31.57
N GLU A 98 5.04 9.02 32.33
CA GLU A 98 6.10 9.79 33.00
C GLU A 98 5.59 10.29 34.36
N GLU A 99 5.02 9.38 35.17
CA GLU A 99 4.77 9.65 36.60
C GLU A 99 4.70 8.39 37.49
N LEU A 100 5.35 7.29 37.09
CA LEU A 100 5.62 6.15 37.99
C LEU A 100 6.98 5.48 37.68
N PHE A 101 8.05 6.27 37.80
CA PHE A 101 9.36 5.76 38.17
C PHE A 101 10.03 6.72 39.16
#